data_AF-A0AAW8K803-F1
#
_entry.id   AF-A0AAW8K803-F1
#
_cell.length_a   1.000
_cell.length_b   1.000
_cell.length_c   1.000
_cell.angle_alpha   90.00
_cell.angle_beta   90.00
_cell.angle_gamma   90.00
#
_symmetry.space_group_name_H-M   'P 1'
#
loop_
_entity.id
_entity.type
_entity.pdbx_description
1 polymer ?
#
loop_
_entity_poly.entity_id
_entity_poly.type
_entity_poly.pdbx_seq_one_letter_code
_entity_poly.pdbx_strand_id
1 'polypeptide(L)'
;NAGKSLLCAGLCRIFRQDGYRVAPFKSQNMALNSFITADGGEMGRAQVVQAEAAGVLPDVRMNPVLLKPTTDVGSQVIVNGVAQGNMSA
;
A
#
# COMPACT_ATOMS: atom_id res chain seq x y z
N ASN A 1 -1.17 -14.67 9.25
CA ASN A 1 -0.28 -14.25 8.13
C ASN A 1 -0.01 -15.43 7.21
N ALA A 2 -0.16 -15.27 5.89
CA ALA A 2 0.02 -16.35 4.91
C ALA A 2 1.09 -16.02 3.84
N GLY A 3 2.00 -15.08 4.11
CA GLY A 3 3.10 -14.73 3.21
C GLY A 3 2.73 -13.95 1.93
N LYS A 4 1.45 -13.68 1.66
CA LYS A 4 0.98 -13.00 0.43
C LYS A 4 1.74 -11.72 0.07
N SER A 5 1.98 -10.83 1.05
CA SER A 5 2.67 -9.57 0.80
C SER A 5 4.12 -9.79 0.37
N LEU A 6 4.81 -10.75 1.01
CA LEU A 6 6.19 -11.12 0.70
C LEU A 6 6.27 -11.80 -0.67
N LEU A 7 5.33 -12.69 -0.97
CA LEU A 7 5.24 -13.34 -2.29
C LEU A 7 5.06 -12.30 -3.40
N CYS A 8 4.17 -11.33 -3.22
CA CYS A 8 3.96 -10.25 -4.19
C CYS A 8 5.23 -9.39 -4.36
N ALA A 9 5.97 -9.10 -3.29
CA ALA A 9 7.25 -8.41 -3.40
C ALA A 9 8.30 -9.24 -4.17
N GLY A 10 8.37 -10.55 -3.92
CA GLY A 10 9.22 -11.47 -4.67
C GLY A 10 8.90 -11.48 -6.17
N LEU A 11 7.61 -11.56 -6.52
CA LEU A 11 7.16 -11.47 -7.91
C LEU A 11 7.51 -10.14 -8.56
N CYS A 12 7.33 -9.02 -7.85
CA CYS A 12 7.76 -7.70 -8.31
C CYS A 12 9.27 -7.65 -8.62
N ARG A 13 10.09 -8.25 -7.74
CA ARG A 13 11.54 -8.31 -7.95
C ARG A 13 11.92 -9.15 -9.17
N ILE A 14 11.35 -10.35 -9.30
CA ILE A 14 11.60 -11.26 -10.43
C ILE A 14 11.24 -10.56 -11.74
N PHE A 15 10.01 -10.05 -11.87
CA PHE A 15 9.57 -9.38 -13.10
C PHE A 15 10.43 -8.17 -13.45
N ARG A 16 10.86 -7.39 -12.45
CA ARG A 16 11.77 -6.26 -12.69
C ARG A 16 13.16 -6.68 -13.17
N GLN A 17 13.68 -7.80 -12.65
CA GLN A 17 14.98 -8.37 -13.06
C GLN A 17 14.92 -8.99 -14.46
N ASP A 18 13.77 -9.56 -14.82
CA ASP A 18 13.49 -10.11 -16.16
C ASP A 18 13.20 -9.01 -17.21
N GLY A 19 13.28 -7.73 -16.84
CA GLY A 19 13.12 -6.60 -17.75
C GLY A 19 11.68 -6.13 -17.97
N TYR A 20 10.70 -6.68 -17.26
CA TYR A 20 9.31 -6.22 -17.33
C TYR A 20 9.11 -4.91 -16.57
N ARG A 21 8.14 -4.12 -17.05
CA ARG A 21 7.56 -3.01 -16.28
C ARG A 21 6.47 -3.58 -15.36
N VAL A 22 6.72 -3.53 -14.06
CA VAL A 22 5.82 -4.06 -13.03
C VAL A 22 5.57 -3.00 -11.98
N ALA A 23 4.39 -3.00 -11.39
CA ALA A 23 4.04 -2.23 -10.21
C ALA A 23 3.07 -3.04 -9.34
N PRO A 24 3.11 -2.91 -8.01
CA PRO A 24 2.13 -3.57 -7.15
C PRO A 24 0.79 -2.84 -7.17
N PHE A 25 -0.28 -3.59 -6.92
CA PHE A 25 -1.60 -3.02 -6.71
C PHE A 25 -2.38 -3.84 -5.69
N LYS A 26 -2.99 -3.14 -4.73
CA LYS A 26 -3.96 -3.68 -3.79
C LYS A 26 -4.99 -2.59 -3.49
N SER A 27 -6.16 -2.70 -4.11
CA SER A 27 -7.24 -1.71 -4.03
C SER A 27 -7.48 -1.15 -2.63
N GLN A 28 -7.52 -2.02 -1.62
CA GLN A 28 -7.72 -1.66 -0.22
C GLN A 28 -6.70 -2.34 0.68
N ASN A 29 -6.02 -1.55 1.50
CA ASN A 29 -5.17 -2.03 2.58
C ASN A 29 -5.79 -1.65 3.95
N MET A 30 -5.55 -2.47 4.95
CA MET A 30 -5.91 -2.23 6.35
C MET A 30 -4.63 -2.36 7.16
N ALA A 31 -4.13 -1.26 7.71
CA ALA A 31 -2.87 -1.25 8.47
C ALA A 31 -2.84 -0.04 9.41
N LEU A 32 -2.29 -0.22 10.62
CA LEU A 32 -2.04 0.89 11.54
C LEU A 32 -0.82 1.73 11.12
N ASN A 33 0.20 1.06 10.59
CA ASN A 33 1.44 1.68 10.15
C ASN A 33 1.42 1.98 8.65
N SER A 34 1.80 3.21 8.32
CA SER A 34 1.80 3.74 6.96
C SER A 34 3.15 4.40 6.62
N PHE A 35 3.24 4.91 5.40
CA PHE A 35 4.36 5.62 4.84
C PHE A 35 3.84 6.89 4.16
N ILE A 36 4.62 7.97 4.24
CA ILE A 36 4.35 9.22 3.55
C ILE A 36 5.18 9.26 2.27
N THR A 37 4.53 9.34 1.12
CA THR A 37 5.21 9.44 -0.18
C THR A 37 5.95 10.77 -0.31
N ALA A 38 6.81 10.89 -1.33
CA ALA A 38 7.51 12.15 -1.62
C ALA A 38 6.54 13.32 -1.86
N ASP A 39 5.34 13.03 -2.37
CA ASP A 39 4.27 14.01 -2.61
C ASP A 39 3.39 14.27 -1.36
N GLY A 40 3.75 13.70 -0.20
CA GLY A 40 3.04 13.88 1.07
C GLY A 40 1.83 12.98 1.27
N GLY A 41 1.54 12.07 0.35
CA GLY A 41 0.39 11.15 0.45
C GLY A 41 0.65 9.94 1.34
N GLU A 42 -0.36 9.51 2.09
CA GLU A 42 -0.25 8.36 3.00
C GLU A 42 -0.61 7.02 2.34
N MET A 43 0.27 6.01 2.44
CA MET A 43 0.05 4.68 1.86
C MET A 43 0.52 3.53 2.76
N GLY A 44 0.11 2.29 2.47
CA GLY A 44 0.44 1.14 3.31
C GLY A 44 1.88 0.65 3.10
N ARG A 45 2.62 0.36 4.18
CA ARG A 45 4.04 -0.08 4.08
C ARG A 45 4.24 -1.36 3.25
N ALA A 46 3.25 -2.25 3.19
CA ALA A 46 3.35 -3.45 2.36
C ALA A 46 3.50 -3.12 0.87
N GLN A 47 2.77 -2.12 0.37
CA GLN A 47 2.88 -1.67 -1.02
C GLN A 47 4.17 -0.92 -1.26
N VAL A 48 4.69 -0.19 -0.27
CA VAL A 48 6.01 0.47 -0.36
C VAL A 48 7.12 -0.55 -0.62
N VAL A 49 7.20 -1.61 0.19
CA VAL A 49 8.20 -2.68 0.00
C VAL A 49 8.05 -3.35 -1.37
N GLN A 50 6.81 -3.50 -1.85
CA GLN A 50 6.54 -4.07 -3.17
C GLN A 50 6.96 -3.11 -4.30
N ALA A 51 6.78 -1.80 -4.13
CA ALA A 51 7.20 -0.78 -5.08
C ALA A 51 8.73 -0.74 -5.20
N GLU A 52 9.42 -0.78 -4.05
CA GLU A 52 10.89 -0.91 -3.98
C GLU A 52 11.38 -2.20 -4.66
N ALA A 53 10.67 -3.32 -4.46
CA ALA A 53 10.97 -4.58 -5.13
C ALA A 53 10.79 -4.47 -6.66
N ALA A 54 9.75 -3.77 -7.11
CA ALA A 54 9.50 -3.45 -8.51
C ALA A 54 10.47 -2.38 -9.08
N GLY A 55 11.28 -1.72 -8.24
CA GLY A 55 12.20 -0.66 -8.67
C GLY A 55 11.48 0.60 -9.14
N VAL A 56 10.30 0.89 -8.56
CA VAL A 56 9.51 2.10 -8.83
C VAL A 56 9.30 2.88 -7.53
N LEU A 57 9.04 4.18 -7.64
CA LEU A 57 8.74 5.00 -6.47
C LEU A 57 7.38 4.59 -5.86
N PRO A 58 7.24 4.60 -4.52
CA PRO A 58 5.96 4.38 -3.88
C PRO A 58 4.92 5.42 -4.31
N ASP A 59 3.74 4.94 -4.71
CA ASP A 59 2.64 5.78 -5.20
C ASP A 59 1.33 5.34 -4.55
N VAL A 60 0.54 6.32 -4.09
CA VAL A 60 -0.74 6.08 -3.39
C VAL A 60 -1.76 5.30 -4.23
N ARG A 61 -1.65 5.35 -5.57
CA ARG A 61 -2.49 4.58 -6.49
C ARG A 61 -2.23 3.07 -6.43
N MET A 62 -1.13 2.64 -5.80
CA MET A 62 -0.84 1.22 -5.53
C MET A 62 -1.72 0.67 -4.40
N ASN A 63 -2.24 1.53 -3.50
CA ASN A 63 -3.31 1.19 -2.56
C ASN A 63 -4.27 2.39 -2.35
N PRO A 64 -5.15 2.67 -3.32
CA PRO A 64 -5.94 3.91 -3.31
C PRO A 64 -6.85 4.04 -2.09
N VAL A 65 -7.19 2.93 -1.41
CA VAL A 65 -7.89 2.94 -0.12
C VAL A 65 -6.97 2.38 0.97
N LEU A 66 -6.69 3.18 2.00
CA LEU A 66 -6.05 2.74 3.23
C LEU A 66 -7.02 2.96 4.40
N LEU A 67 -7.29 1.89 5.13
CA LEU A 67 -8.06 1.91 6.35
C LEU A 67 -7.09 1.74 7.53
N LYS A 68 -7.16 2.65 8.51
CA LYS A 68 -6.41 2.54 9.76
C LYS A 68 -7.43 2.30 10.88
N PRO A 69 -7.46 1.10 11.49
CA PRO A 69 -8.40 0.81 12.56
C PRO A 69 -8.27 1.84 13.69
N THR A 70 -9.39 2.40 14.14
CA THR A 70 -9.44 3.34 15.28
C THR A 70 -10.17 2.74 16.47
N THR A 71 -11.17 1.90 16.22
CA THR A 71 -11.97 1.16 17.21
C THR A 71 -12.38 -0.19 16.62
N ASP A 72 -13.05 -1.05 17.38
CA ASP A 72 -13.52 -2.35 16.90
C ASP A 72 -14.50 -2.25 15.70
N VAL A 73 -15.18 -1.11 15.55
CA VAL A 73 -16.19 -0.86 14.51
C VAL A 73 -15.87 0.35 13.63
N GLY A 74 -14.69 0.95 13.76
CA GLY A 74 -14.35 2.21 13.10
C GLY A 74 -12.95 2.23 12.53
N SER A 75 -12.77 2.99 11.46
CA SER A 75 -11.46 3.21 10.83
C SER A 75 -11.31 4.64 10.35
N GLN A 76 -10.11 5.17 10.45
CA GLN A 76 -9.71 6.33 9.65
C GLN A 76 -9.61 5.88 8.20
N VAL A 77 -10.34 6.58 7.32
CA VAL A 77 -10.36 6.31 5.90
C VAL A 77 -9.42 7.27 5.20
N ILE A 78 -8.49 6.73 4.42
CA ILE A 78 -7.55 7.49 3.60
C ILE A 78 -7.78 7.08 2.15
N VAL A 79 -8.03 8.07 1.29
CA VAL A 79 -8.28 7.88 -0.15
C VAL A 79 -7.21 8.62 -0.93
N ASN A 80 -6.50 7.91 -1.80
CA ASN A 80 -5.39 8.44 -2.61
C ASN A 80 -4.39 9.28 -1.80
N GLY A 81 -4.05 8.79 -0.60
CA GLY A 81 -3.09 9.47 0.28
C GLY A 81 -3.67 10.55 1.18
N VAL A 82 -4.96 10.87 1.09
CA VAL A 82 -5.60 11.95 1.85
C VAL A 82 -6.61 11.39 2.83
N ALA A 83 -6.46 11.74 4.11
CA ALA A 83 -7.42 11.37 5.15
C ALA A 83 -8.79 12.02 4.90
N GLN A 84 -9.83 11.20 4.89
CA GLN A 84 -11.24 11.62 4.76
C GLN A 84 -11.93 11.74 6.11
N GLY A 85 -11.31 11.22 7.18
CA GLY A 85 -11.84 11.22 8.54
C GLY A 85 -12.07 9.80 9.08
N ASN A 86 -12.65 9.72 10.28
CA ASN A 86 -13.01 8.45 10.89
C ASN A 86 -14.44 8.08 10.50
N MET A 87 -14.64 6.85 10.06
CA MET A 87 -15.93 6.31 9.67
C MET A 87 -16.22 5.04 10.47
N SER A 88 -17.49 4.83 10.84
CA SER A 88 -17.98 3.55 11.32
C SER A 88 -18.19 2.60 10.14
N ALA A 89 -18.09 1.29 10.39
CA ALA A 89 -18.47 0.24 9.44
C ALA A 89 -19.96 0.27 9.08
#